data_AF-A0A966X074-F1
#
_entry.id   AF-A0A966X074-F1
#
_cell.length_a   1.000
_cell.length_b   1.000
_cell.length_c   1.000
_cell.angle_alpha   90.00
_cell.angle_beta   90.00
_cell.angle_gamma   90.00
#
_symmetry.space_group_name_H-M   'P 1'
#
loop_
_entity.id
_entity.type
_entity.pdbx_description
1 polymer ?
#
loop_
_entity_poly.entity_id
_entity_poly.type
_entity_poly.pdbx_seq_one_letter_code
_entity_poly.pdbx_strand_id
1 'polypeptide(L)'
;MARKPATRSKKQDPDSALVEDIRLLGRILGDVIREQEGVDVFNLIETIRTLSVRFHRHSDEQANKALKKLLKGLSADESVKVIRAFTYFSHLANLAEDRHQLRRQAAQERLATKQEGSIDLALERIRAAGISNQAISKTLAHSHLSPVLTAHPTEVQRKSILDAERSIAQLLQIRDQIKDRAKAFHLKKDVLCERELSDNESLMKARVIQLWQTRLLRVTKLKVVDEIENALSYYEATFLREIPKLYAQLEDRLGNQPVASFLKMGQWTGGDRDGNPNVTAETLDYALRRQADMILRHYLTEVHYLGTELSLSALLVDFPKSMQELAGRSPDTNEHRMDEPYRRALTGIYSRLAATLKTLTGGDAARHAVTPQNPYTSAHEFLEDLKIIEHSLRSHSAQALVNQRLRPLIRSVEVFGFHLATVDLRQSSDKHEEVIHELLLVANIENNYSTLNELSKQAILLQLLKEARPLRVIGANYSSHTLAELKIVALAKELRERFGSDAIRHY
;
A
#
# COMPACT_ATOMS: atom_id res chain seq x y z
N MET A 1 51.32 -38.04 -21.61
CA MET A 1 50.07 -38.00 -20.81
C MET A 1 49.51 -36.59 -20.85
N ALA A 2 48.56 -36.32 -21.75
CA ALA A 2 47.94 -35.01 -21.91
C ALA A 2 46.83 -34.82 -20.87
N ARG A 3 46.91 -33.75 -20.08
CA ARG A 3 45.85 -33.30 -19.16
C ARG A 3 44.61 -32.93 -19.97
N LYS A 4 43.50 -33.62 -19.71
CA LYS A 4 42.16 -33.24 -20.21
C LYS A 4 41.80 -31.83 -19.72
N PRO A 5 41.24 -30.96 -20.58
CA PRO A 5 40.76 -29.65 -20.15
C PRO A 5 39.49 -29.84 -19.31
N ALA A 6 39.42 -29.10 -18.20
CA ALA A 6 38.26 -29.04 -17.34
C ALA A 6 37.02 -28.60 -18.13
N THR A 7 35.94 -29.37 -17.99
CA THR A 7 34.62 -29.06 -18.52
C THR A 7 34.15 -27.71 -17.98
N ARG A 8 34.06 -26.70 -18.85
CA ARG A 8 33.35 -25.44 -18.57
C ARG A 8 31.93 -25.80 -18.15
N SER A 9 31.61 -25.57 -16.88
CA SER A 9 30.23 -25.54 -16.37
C SER A 9 29.40 -24.66 -17.30
N LYS A 10 28.34 -25.23 -17.89
CA LYS A 10 27.33 -24.45 -18.63
C LYS A 10 26.79 -23.40 -17.67
N LYS A 11 27.12 -22.12 -17.90
CA LYS A 11 26.40 -21.01 -17.25
C LYS A 11 24.92 -21.24 -17.50
N GLN A 12 24.15 -21.51 -16.45
CA GLN A 12 22.69 -21.52 -16.53
C GLN A 12 22.26 -20.18 -17.12
N ASP A 13 21.37 -20.25 -18.11
CA ASP A 13 20.74 -19.08 -18.69
C ASP A 13 20.12 -18.25 -17.54
N PRO A 14 20.50 -16.97 -17.37
CA PRO A 14 20.00 -16.15 -16.27
C PRO A 14 18.48 -16.09 -16.20
N ASP A 15 17.77 -16.34 -17.31
CA ASP A 15 16.31 -16.30 -17.37
C ASP A 15 15.65 -17.69 -17.31
N SER A 16 16.42 -18.77 -17.05
CA SER A 16 15.86 -20.13 -17.01
C SER A 16 14.79 -20.29 -15.93
N ALA A 17 14.97 -19.66 -14.77
CA ALA A 17 14.02 -19.71 -13.66
C ALA A 17 12.68 -19.02 -14.01
N LEU A 18 12.73 -17.90 -14.73
CA LEU A 18 11.54 -17.22 -15.23
C LEU A 18 10.77 -18.11 -16.20
N VAL A 19 11.48 -18.71 -17.17
CA VAL A 19 10.87 -19.60 -18.16
C VAL A 19 10.25 -20.83 -17.51
N GLU A 20 10.87 -21.39 -16.47
CA GLU A 20 10.30 -22.49 -15.69
C GLU A 20 8.98 -22.11 -15.02
N ASP A 21 8.90 -20.94 -14.38
CA ASP A 21 7.68 -20.50 -13.71
C ASP A 21 6.56 -20.17 -14.69
N ILE A 22 6.85 -19.49 -15.80
CA ILE A 22 5.87 -19.24 -16.87
C ILE A 22 5.31 -20.56 -17.40
N ARG A 23 6.17 -21.58 -17.61
CA ARG A 23 5.73 -22.91 -18.05
C ARG A 23 4.92 -23.63 -16.99
N LEU A 24 5.30 -23.54 -15.72
CA LEU A 24 4.56 -24.13 -14.62
C LEU A 24 3.14 -23.56 -14.54
N LEU A 25 3.02 -22.24 -14.46
CA LEU A 25 1.73 -21.55 -14.34
C LEU A 25 0.89 -21.72 -15.61
N GLY A 26 1.53 -21.69 -16.79
CA GLY A 26 0.87 -21.97 -18.07
C GLY A 26 0.32 -23.39 -18.16
N ARG A 27 1.04 -24.41 -17.68
CA ARG A 27 0.53 -25.79 -17.59
C ARG A 27 -0.66 -25.88 -16.65
N ILE A 28 -0.54 -25.31 -15.45
CA ILE A 28 -1.64 -25.32 -14.46
C ILE A 28 -2.89 -24.67 -15.06
N LEU A 29 -2.76 -23.50 -15.70
CA LEU A 29 -3.89 -22.84 -16.36
C LEU A 29 -4.46 -23.70 -17.49
N GLY A 30 -3.61 -24.31 -18.32
CA GLY A 30 -4.03 -25.20 -19.40
C GLY A 30 -4.79 -26.42 -18.90
N ASP A 31 -4.35 -27.03 -17.79
CA ASP A 31 -5.03 -28.15 -17.15
C ASP A 31 -6.38 -27.73 -16.57
N VAL A 32 -6.45 -26.55 -15.94
CA VAL A 32 -7.71 -25.98 -15.45
C VAL A 32 -8.68 -25.73 -16.60
N ILE A 33 -8.25 -25.14 -17.71
CA ILE A 33 -9.10 -24.92 -18.89
C ILE A 33 -9.61 -26.25 -19.43
N ARG A 34 -8.73 -27.26 -19.56
CA ARG A 34 -9.10 -28.58 -20.06
C ARG A 34 -10.14 -29.26 -19.18
N GLU A 35 -10.00 -29.15 -17.87
CA GLU A 35 -10.92 -29.74 -16.88
C GLU A 35 -12.26 -28.99 -16.79
N GLN A 36 -12.25 -27.65 -16.90
CA GLN A 36 -13.43 -26.82 -16.69
C GLN A 36 -14.25 -26.57 -17.96
N GLU A 37 -13.59 -26.41 -19.11
CA GLU A 37 -14.23 -26.03 -20.39
C GLU A 37 -14.15 -27.15 -21.45
N GLY A 38 -13.36 -28.18 -21.20
CA GLY A 38 -13.16 -29.31 -22.11
C GLY A 38 -11.95 -29.18 -23.03
N VAL A 39 -11.65 -30.29 -23.71
CA VAL A 39 -10.46 -30.44 -24.56
C VAL A 39 -10.52 -29.56 -25.82
N ASP A 40 -11.70 -29.34 -26.38
CA ASP A 40 -11.86 -28.55 -27.61
C ASP A 40 -11.51 -27.07 -27.39
N VAL A 41 -11.98 -26.49 -26.28
CA VAL A 41 -11.65 -25.09 -25.90
C VAL A 41 -10.16 -24.95 -25.62
N PHE A 42 -9.56 -25.93 -24.92
CA PHE A 42 -8.12 -25.96 -24.70
C PHE A 42 -7.34 -25.98 -26.03
N ASN A 43 -7.72 -26.86 -26.96
CA ASN A 43 -7.08 -26.98 -28.27
C ASN A 43 -7.24 -25.71 -29.11
N LEU A 44 -8.40 -25.06 -29.03
CA LEU A 44 -8.66 -23.78 -29.68
C LEU A 44 -7.69 -22.70 -29.19
N ILE A 45 -7.55 -22.54 -27.86
CA ILE A 45 -6.64 -21.57 -27.25
C ILE A 45 -5.18 -21.86 -27.62
N GLU A 46 -4.75 -23.13 -27.58
CA GLU A 46 -3.40 -23.54 -27.97
C GLU A 46 -3.12 -23.30 -29.46
N THR A 47 -4.11 -23.48 -30.32
CA THR A 47 -4.02 -23.17 -31.75
C THR A 47 -3.83 -21.68 -31.97
N ILE A 48 -4.61 -20.84 -31.28
CA ILE A 48 -4.47 -19.37 -31.32
C ILE A 48 -3.07 -18.96 -30.86
N ARG A 49 -2.60 -19.49 -29.72
CA ARG A 49 -1.27 -19.21 -29.18
C ARG A 49 -0.16 -19.58 -30.17
N THR A 50 -0.25 -20.76 -30.77
CA THR A 50 0.76 -21.26 -31.72
C THR A 50 0.82 -20.42 -32.99
N LEU A 51 -0.34 -20.07 -33.57
CA LEU A 51 -0.42 -19.20 -34.74
C LEU A 51 0.12 -17.80 -34.45
N SER A 52 -0.23 -17.23 -33.29
CA SER A 52 0.26 -15.92 -32.84
C SER A 52 1.79 -15.90 -32.71
N VAL A 53 2.37 -16.92 -32.06
CA VAL A 53 3.84 -17.04 -31.89
C VAL A 53 4.53 -17.21 -33.24
N ARG A 54 4.00 -18.03 -34.15
CA ARG A 54 4.57 -18.22 -35.50
C ARG A 54 4.59 -16.91 -36.29
N PHE A 55 3.48 -16.17 -36.25
CA PHE A 55 3.41 -14.87 -36.90
C PHE A 55 4.42 -13.88 -36.31
N HIS A 56 4.46 -13.70 -34.97
CA HIS A 56 5.32 -12.71 -34.34
C HIS A 56 6.81 -13.04 -34.38
N ARG A 57 7.20 -14.33 -34.31
CA ARG A 57 8.62 -14.73 -34.28
C ARG A 57 9.20 -15.02 -35.67
N HIS A 58 8.38 -15.45 -36.62
CA HIS A 58 8.85 -15.90 -37.93
C HIS A 58 8.28 -15.08 -39.09
N SER A 59 7.53 -14.01 -38.81
CA SER A 59 6.86 -13.17 -39.83
C SER A 59 6.00 -13.99 -40.80
N ASP A 60 5.37 -15.05 -40.30
CA ASP A 60 4.59 -16.01 -41.09
C ASP A 60 3.20 -15.44 -41.44
N GLU A 61 3.08 -14.89 -42.65
CA GLU A 61 1.81 -14.31 -43.14
C GLU A 61 0.71 -15.35 -43.37
N GLN A 62 1.06 -16.62 -43.57
CA GLN A 62 0.04 -17.67 -43.67
C GLN A 62 -0.56 -17.95 -42.30
N ALA A 63 0.26 -17.96 -41.24
CA ALA A 63 -0.20 -18.05 -39.86
C ALA A 63 -1.09 -16.85 -39.49
N ASN A 64 -0.75 -15.64 -39.94
CA ASN A 64 -1.59 -14.44 -39.76
C ASN A 64 -2.97 -14.58 -40.41
N LYS A 65 -3.03 -15.04 -41.67
CA LYS A 65 -4.30 -15.26 -42.38
C LYS A 65 -5.14 -16.34 -41.69
N ALA A 66 -4.51 -17.44 -41.26
CA ALA A 66 -5.19 -18.52 -40.52
C ALA A 66 -5.74 -18.01 -39.18
N LEU A 67 -4.94 -17.25 -38.42
CA LEU A 67 -5.35 -16.65 -37.15
C LEU A 67 -6.54 -15.71 -37.34
N LYS A 68 -6.48 -14.81 -38.32
CA LYS A 68 -7.59 -13.89 -38.64
C LYS A 68 -8.88 -14.62 -39.02
N LYS A 69 -8.77 -15.71 -39.80
CA LYS A 69 -9.93 -16.53 -40.18
C LYS A 69 -10.53 -17.21 -38.95
N LEU A 70 -9.69 -17.78 -38.10
CA LEU A 70 -10.13 -18.45 -36.87
C LEU A 70 -10.82 -17.47 -35.92
N LEU A 71 -10.21 -16.31 -35.65
CA LEU A 71 -10.78 -15.29 -34.76
C LEU A 71 -12.12 -14.73 -35.28
N LYS A 72 -12.29 -14.57 -36.61
CA LYS A 72 -13.56 -14.15 -37.20
C LYS A 72 -14.67 -15.21 -37.09
N GLY A 73 -14.31 -16.48 -36.93
CA GLY A 73 -15.25 -17.59 -36.83
C GLY A 73 -15.67 -17.94 -35.41
N LEU A 74 -15.12 -17.29 -34.39
CA LEU A 74 -15.45 -17.57 -32.99
C LEU A 74 -16.88 -17.16 -32.67
N SER A 75 -17.60 -18.02 -31.97
CA SER A 75 -18.84 -17.63 -31.30
C SER A 75 -18.56 -16.62 -30.17
N ALA A 76 -19.62 -15.96 -29.68
CA ALA A 76 -19.50 -15.04 -28.55
C ALA A 76 -18.98 -15.73 -27.27
N ASP A 77 -19.43 -16.96 -27.00
CA ASP A 77 -19.00 -17.74 -25.83
C ASP A 77 -17.51 -18.14 -25.92
N GLU A 78 -17.09 -18.65 -27.08
CA GLU A 78 -15.68 -18.99 -27.32
C GLU A 78 -14.79 -17.75 -27.24
N SER A 79 -15.24 -16.61 -27.77
CA SER A 79 -14.52 -15.34 -27.70
C SER A 79 -14.27 -14.93 -26.26
N VAL A 80 -15.28 -15.03 -25.38
CA VAL A 80 -15.13 -14.72 -23.95
C VAL A 80 -14.12 -15.67 -23.30
N LYS A 81 -14.21 -16.98 -23.55
CA LYS A 81 -13.28 -17.97 -22.97
C LYS A 81 -11.84 -17.74 -23.42
N VAL A 82 -11.63 -17.44 -24.69
CA VAL A 82 -10.32 -17.13 -25.28
C VAL A 82 -9.74 -15.85 -24.65
N ILE A 83 -10.52 -14.76 -24.58
CA ILE A 83 -10.07 -13.50 -23.96
C ILE A 83 -9.65 -13.73 -22.50
N ARG A 84 -10.45 -14.48 -21.74
CA ARG A 84 -10.15 -14.80 -20.33
C ARG A 84 -8.88 -15.63 -20.19
N ALA A 85 -8.68 -16.63 -21.05
CA ALA A 85 -7.47 -17.45 -21.05
C ALA A 85 -6.21 -16.61 -21.29
N PHE A 86 -6.19 -15.76 -22.31
CA PHE A 86 -5.04 -14.90 -22.57
C PHE A 86 -4.84 -13.83 -21.49
N THR A 87 -5.92 -13.31 -20.90
CA THR A 87 -5.83 -12.36 -19.77
C THR A 87 -5.15 -13.03 -18.58
N TYR A 88 -5.64 -14.18 -18.12
CA TYR A 88 -5.05 -14.86 -16.97
C TYR A 88 -3.65 -15.42 -17.26
N PHE A 89 -3.36 -15.83 -18.49
CA PHE A 89 -2.00 -16.16 -18.88
C PHE A 89 -1.06 -14.96 -18.71
N SER A 90 -1.49 -13.76 -19.13
CA SER A 90 -0.72 -12.52 -18.95
C SER A 90 -0.51 -12.20 -17.47
N HIS A 91 -1.55 -12.31 -16.63
CA HIS A 91 -1.45 -12.05 -15.20
C HIS A 91 -0.45 -13.02 -14.54
N LEU A 92 -0.56 -14.32 -14.85
CA LEU A 92 0.34 -15.35 -14.32
C LEU A 92 1.79 -15.15 -14.80
N ALA A 93 1.99 -14.70 -16.04
CA ALA A 93 3.32 -14.36 -16.54
C ALA A 93 3.93 -13.18 -15.79
N ASN A 94 3.14 -12.11 -15.54
CA ASN A 94 3.59 -10.97 -14.75
C ASN A 94 4.02 -11.39 -13.34
N LEU A 95 3.27 -12.29 -12.68
CA LEU A 95 3.65 -12.82 -11.36
C LEU A 95 4.99 -13.58 -11.39
N ALA A 96 5.26 -14.32 -12.47
CA ALA A 96 6.53 -15.01 -12.65
C ALA A 96 7.68 -14.01 -12.90
N GLU A 97 7.44 -12.95 -13.67
CA GLU A 97 8.39 -11.85 -13.90
C GLU A 97 8.74 -11.11 -12.61
N ASP A 98 7.73 -10.72 -11.83
CA ASP A 98 7.91 -10.06 -10.52
C ASP A 98 8.74 -10.94 -9.58
N ARG A 99 8.45 -12.25 -9.54
CA ARG A 99 9.24 -13.20 -8.74
C ARG A 99 10.68 -13.29 -9.22
N HIS A 100 10.89 -13.32 -10.54
CA HIS A 100 12.24 -13.36 -11.12
C HIS A 100 13.03 -12.08 -10.82
N GLN A 101 12.40 -10.92 -10.87
CA GLN A 101 13.02 -9.66 -10.47
C GLN A 101 13.50 -9.71 -9.01
N LEU A 102 12.67 -10.21 -8.09
CA LEU A 102 13.07 -10.41 -6.70
C LEU A 102 14.22 -11.41 -6.54
N ARG A 103 14.26 -12.49 -7.33
CA ARG A 103 15.40 -13.44 -7.35
C ARG A 103 16.68 -12.75 -7.78
N ARG A 104 16.62 -11.93 -8.83
CA ARG A 104 17.78 -11.17 -9.34
C ARG A 104 18.28 -10.18 -8.30
N GLN A 105 17.38 -9.43 -7.66
CA GLN A 105 17.73 -8.51 -6.59
C GLN A 105 18.44 -9.26 -5.44
N ALA A 106 17.87 -10.35 -4.95
CA ALA A 106 18.47 -11.15 -3.87
C ALA A 106 19.84 -11.75 -4.26
N ALA A 107 20.00 -12.19 -5.51
CA ALA A 107 21.28 -12.69 -6.01
C ALA A 107 22.35 -11.59 -6.06
N GLN A 108 21.97 -10.36 -6.42
CA GLN A 108 22.88 -9.22 -6.47
C GLN A 108 23.27 -8.72 -5.08
N GLU A 109 22.31 -8.67 -4.16
CA GLU A 109 22.57 -8.36 -2.75
C GLU A 109 23.59 -9.35 -2.15
N ARG A 110 23.46 -10.65 -2.44
CA ARG A 110 24.44 -11.68 -2.04
C ARG A 110 25.83 -11.49 -2.64
N LEU A 111 25.89 -10.95 -3.86
CA LEU A 111 27.15 -10.65 -4.54
C LEU A 111 27.71 -9.27 -4.16
N ALA A 112 27.03 -8.53 -3.29
CA ALA A 112 27.32 -7.13 -2.95
C ALA A 112 27.44 -6.21 -4.19
N THR A 113 26.76 -6.58 -5.28
CA THR A 113 26.77 -5.80 -6.52
C THR A 113 25.78 -4.66 -6.37
N LYS A 114 26.28 -3.42 -6.42
CA LYS A 114 25.45 -2.22 -6.35
C LYS A 114 24.81 -1.93 -7.71
N GLN A 115 23.50 -1.72 -7.73
CA GLN A 115 22.76 -1.44 -8.96
C GLN A 115 22.50 0.05 -9.14
N GLU A 116 22.39 0.47 -10.41
CA GLU A 116 21.79 1.75 -10.74
C GLU A 116 20.37 1.85 -10.18
N GLY A 117 20.05 2.99 -9.57
CA GLY A 117 18.79 3.21 -8.86
C GLY A 117 18.75 2.70 -7.41
N SER A 118 19.77 2.00 -6.91
CA SER A 118 19.80 1.57 -5.50
C SER A 118 20.23 2.70 -4.54
N ILE A 119 19.70 2.66 -3.31
CA ILE A 119 20.10 3.60 -2.23
C ILE A 119 21.59 3.46 -1.92
N ASP A 120 22.12 2.24 -1.93
CA ASP A 120 23.54 1.98 -1.64
C ASP A 120 24.47 2.68 -2.63
N LEU A 121 24.19 2.57 -3.93
CA LEU A 121 24.98 3.26 -4.96
C LEU A 121 24.81 4.78 -4.87
N ALA A 122 23.60 5.26 -4.59
CA ALA A 122 23.33 6.69 -4.43
C ALA A 122 24.13 7.28 -3.25
N LEU A 123 24.11 6.64 -2.08
CA LEU A 123 24.87 7.08 -0.91
C LEU A 123 26.38 6.97 -1.11
N GLU A 124 26.87 6.01 -1.89
CA GLU A 124 28.28 5.94 -2.27
C GLU A 124 28.69 7.11 -3.15
N ARG A 125 27.89 7.45 -4.18
CA ARG A 125 28.14 8.61 -5.04
C ARG A 125 28.16 9.92 -4.25
N ILE A 126 27.20 10.09 -3.34
CA ILE A 126 27.10 11.25 -2.46
C ILE A 126 28.34 11.35 -1.54
N ARG A 127 28.78 10.21 -0.96
CA ARG A 127 30.00 10.16 -0.15
C ARG A 127 31.26 10.45 -0.96
N ALA A 128 31.35 9.93 -2.19
CA ALA A 128 32.46 10.21 -3.10
C ALA A 128 32.55 11.70 -3.49
N ALA A 129 31.42 12.40 -3.50
CA ALA A 129 31.35 13.86 -3.68
C ALA A 129 31.71 14.67 -2.42
N GLY A 130 32.10 14.02 -1.32
CA GLY A 130 32.51 14.69 -0.07
C GLY A 130 31.37 15.14 0.83
N ILE A 131 30.13 14.70 0.59
CA ILE A 131 28.96 15.10 1.39
C ILE A 131 28.84 14.19 2.62
N SER A 132 28.86 14.79 3.81
CA SER A 132 28.75 14.06 5.08
C SER A 132 27.34 13.50 5.34
N ASN A 133 27.22 12.42 6.11
CA ASN A 133 25.92 11.85 6.51
C ASN A 133 25.04 12.88 7.26
N GLN A 134 25.64 13.77 8.05
CA GLN A 134 24.91 14.82 8.75
C GLN A 134 24.31 15.84 7.77
N ALA A 135 25.05 16.20 6.71
CA ALA A 135 24.52 17.06 5.65
C ALA A 135 23.34 16.39 4.92
N ILE A 136 23.44 15.08 4.63
CA ILE A 136 22.34 14.31 4.03
C ILE A 136 21.10 14.34 4.93
N SER A 137 21.26 14.02 6.22
CA SER A 137 20.17 14.06 7.21
C SER A 137 19.49 15.44 7.27
N LYS A 138 20.27 16.52 7.33
CA LYS A 138 19.74 17.90 7.31
C LYS A 138 18.98 18.24 6.02
N THR A 139 19.48 17.81 4.85
CA THR A 139 18.79 18.03 3.58
C THR A 139 17.46 17.26 3.52
N LEU A 140 17.46 16.00 3.98
CA LEU A 140 16.25 15.19 4.04
C LEU A 140 15.21 15.78 5.00
N ALA A 141 15.62 16.47 6.07
CA ALA A 141 14.72 17.17 6.99
C ALA A 141 13.87 18.27 6.33
N HIS A 142 14.31 18.81 5.18
CA HIS A 142 13.58 19.79 4.39
C HIS A 142 13.02 19.23 3.08
N SER A 143 13.13 17.91 2.87
CA SER A 143 12.65 17.25 1.66
C SER A 143 11.24 16.72 1.84
N HIS A 144 10.49 16.62 0.74
CA HIS A 144 9.18 16.00 0.71
C HIS A 144 9.00 15.19 -0.58
N LEU A 145 8.80 13.89 -0.43
CA LEU A 145 8.50 12.95 -1.50
C LEU A 145 7.15 12.30 -1.18
N SER A 146 6.17 12.49 -2.06
CA SER A 146 4.82 11.94 -1.87
C SER A 146 4.36 11.20 -3.12
N PRO A 147 4.51 9.86 -3.18
CA PRO A 147 3.84 9.06 -4.19
C PRO A 147 2.34 9.12 -3.95
N VAL A 148 1.59 9.57 -4.96
CA VAL A 148 0.14 9.76 -4.87
C VAL A 148 -0.57 8.62 -5.58
N LEU A 149 -1.33 7.83 -4.82
CA LEU A 149 -2.15 6.75 -5.39
C LEU A 149 -3.38 7.33 -6.08
N THR A 150 -3.60 6.90 -7.31
CA THR A 150 -4.75 7.29 -8.13
C THR A 150 -5.61 6.06 -8.44
N ALA A 151 -6.90 6.27 -8.68
CA ALA A 151 -7.78 5.21 -9.15
C ALA A 151 -7.40 4.83 -10.60
N HIS A 152 -7.29 3.53 -10.88
CA HIS A 152 -6.99 3.08 -12.24
C HIS A 152 -8.28 3.14 -13.10
N PRO A 153 -8.32 3.93 -14.19
CA PRO A 153 -9.56 4.23 -14.92
C PRO A 153 -10.21 3.04 -15.62
N THR A 154 -9.46 1.96 -15.87
CA THR A 154 -9.93 0.79 -16.62
C THR A 154 -9.79 -0.54 -15.88
N GLU A 155 -9.13 -0.57 -14.71
CA GLU A 155 -8.68 -1.84 -14.13
C GLU A 155 -8.65 -1.83 -12.60
N VAL A 156 -9.81 -1.60 -11.98
CA VAL A 156 -9.98 -1.94 -10.56
C VAL A 156 -10.25 -3.44 -10.48
N GLN A 157 -9.17 -4.21 -10.51
CA GLN A 157 -9.21 -5.65 -10.26
C GLN A 157 -9.95 -5.91 -8.94
N ARG A 158 -10.76 -6.96 -8.91
CA ARG A 158 -11.50 -7.31 -7.68
C ARG A 158 -10.51 -7.70 -6.61
N LYS A 159 -10.77 -7.32 -5.36
CA LYS A 159 -9.98 -7.77 -4.19
C LYS A 159 -9.73 -9.28 -4.20
N SER A 160 -10.74 -10.09 -4.54
CA SER A 160 -10.60 -11.54 -4.64
C SER A 160 -9.61 -12.02 -5.71
N ILE A 161 -9.46 -11.28 -6.82
CA ILE A 161 -8.46 -11.56 -7.86
C ILE A 161 -7.07 -11.20 -7.34
N LEU A 162 -6.92 -9.99 -6.79
CA LEU A 162 -5.66 -9.54 -6.17
C LEU A 162 -5.17 -10.49 -5.07
N ASP A 163 -6.07 -10.96 -4.21
CA ASP A 163 -5.75 -11.89 -3.13
C ASP A 163 -5.33 -13.28 -3.67
N ALA A 164 -5.95 -13.74 -4.75
CA ALA A 164 -5.56 -14.99 -5.41
C ALA A 164 -4.19 -14.86 -6.10
N GLU A 165 -3.92 -13.74 -6.78
CA GLU A 165 -2.63 -13.43 -7.39
C GLU A 165 -1.51 -13.32 -6.35
N ARG A 166 -1.75 -12.61 -5.24
CA ARG A 166 -0.84 -12.55 -4.09
C ARG A 166 -0.57 -13.94 -3.51
N SER A 167 -1.58 -14.78 -3.42
CA SER A 167 -1.41 -16.17 -2.96
C SER A 167 -0.52 -16.98 -3.90
N ILE A 168 -0.68 -16.82 -5.22
CA ILE A 168 0.17 -17.49 -6.23
C ILE A 168 1.62 -16.98 -6.13
N ALA A 169 1.83 -15.66 -5.98
CA ALA A 169 3.15 -15.08 -5.79
C ALA A 169 3.85 -15.63 -4.52
N GLN A 170 3.12 -15.75 -3.41
CA GLN A 170 3.62 -16.38 -2.19
C GLN A 170 3.95 -17.86 -2.40
N LEU A 171 3.11 -18.59 -3.12
CA LEU A 171 3.36 -20.00 -3.43
C LEU A 171 4.60 -20.19 -4.32
N LEU A 172 4.89 -19.28 -5.25
CA LEU A 172 6.15 -19.28 -6.02
C LEU A 172 7.36 -19.07 -5.11
N GLN A 173 7.26 -18.16 -4.13
CA GLN A 173 8.30 -17.97 -3.13
C GLN A 173 8.52 -19.22 -2.27
N ILE A 174 7.44 -19.85 -1.78
CA ILE A 174 7.52 -21.10 -1.00
C ILE A 174 8.14 -22.22 -1.85
N ARG A 175 7.80 -22.29 -3.14
CA ARG A 175 8.38 -23.26 -4.07
C ARG A 175 9.90 -23.11 -4.17
N ASP A 176 10.41 -21.89 -4.24
CA ASP A 176 11.86 -21.63 -4.22
C ASP A 176 12.50 -22.10 -2.91
N GLN A 177 11.86 -21.85 -1.77
CA GLN A 177 12.36 -22.30 -0.47
C GLN A 177 12.41 -23.82 -0.36
N ILE A 178 11.43 -24.53 -0.92
CA ILE A 178 11.46 -26.01 -1.02
C ILE A 178 12.65 -26.45 -1.88
N LYS A 179 12.79 -25.88 -3.10
CA LYS A 179 13.89 -26.21 -4.02
C LYS A 179 15.27 -25.93 -3.40
N ASP A 180 15.44 -24.81 -2.71
CA ASP A 180 16.71 -24.42 -2.12
C ASP A 180 17.06 -25.28 -0.89
N ARG A 181 16.08 -25.66 -0.06
CA ARG A 181 16.27 -26.64 1.01
C ARG A 181 16.72 -27.99 0.45
N ALA A 182 16.07 -28.50 -0.59
CA ALA A 182 16.43 -29.77 -1.21
C ALA A 182 17.85 -29.77 -1.78
N LYS A 183 18.29 -28.65 -2.39
CA LYS A 183 19.68 -28.50 -2.87
C LYS A 183 20.70 -28.64 -1.73
N ALA A 184 20.38 -28.17 -0.52
CA ALA A 184 21.31 -28.22 0.61
C ALA A 184 21.57 -29.65 1.12
N PHE A 185 20.61 -30.57 1.00
CA PHE A 185 20.74 -31.95 1.48
C PHE A 185 21.42 -32.91 0.49
N HIS A 186 21.55 -32.52 -0.80
CA HIS A 186 22.22 -33.31 -1.85
C HIS A 186 21.78 -34.79 -1.93
N LEU A 187 20.51 -35.08 -1.64
CA LEU A 187 19.99 -36.45 -1.66
C LEU A 187 19.73 -36.91 -3.10
N LYS A 188 20.07 -38.18 -3.40
CA LYS A 188 19.76 -38.79 -4.71
C LYS A 188 18.26 -38.95 -4.95
N LYS A 189 17.47 -39.09 -3.88
CA LYS A 189 16.01 -39.16 -3.90
C LYS A 189 15.47 -38.46 -2.66
N ASP A 190 14.70 -37.39 -2.86
CA ASP A 190 14.13 -36.57 -1.80
C ASP A 190 12.59 -36.63 -1.88
N VAL A 191 12.03 -37.66 -1.25
CA VAL A 191 10.58 -37.91 -1.24
C VAL A 191 9.82 -36.78 -0.54
N LEU A 192 10.45 -36.11 0.44
CA LEU A 192 9.83 -35.00 1.14
C LEU A 192 9.69 -33.78 0.21
N CYS A 193 10.75 -33.44 -0.51
CA CYS A 193 10.71 -32.36 -1.51
C CYS A 193 9.66 -32.63 -2.59
N GLU A 194 9.60 -33.86 -3.12
CA GLU A 194 8.58 -34.24 -4.11
C GLU A 194 7.15 -34.03 -3.56
N ARG A 195 6.88 -34.44 -2.32
CA ARG A 195 5.59 -34.23 -1.67
C ARG A 195 5.29 -32.75 -1.45
N GLU A 196 6.23 -31.98 -0.89
CA GLU A 196 6.06 -30.54 -0.64
C GLU A 196 5.80 -29.76 -1.95
N LEU A 197 6.51 -30.11 -3.04
CA LEU A 197 6.29 -29.50 -4.35
C LEU A 197 4.93 -29.86 -4.95
N SER A 198 4.45 -31.09 -4.74
CA SER A 198 3.12 -31.54 -5.16
C SER A 198 2.00 -30.83 -4.39
N ASP A 199 2.14 -30.69 -3.08
CA ASP A 199 1.18 -29.95 -2.24
C ASP A 199 1.15 -28.46 -2.63
N ASN A 200 2.32 -27.86 -2.86
CA ASN A 200 2.45 -26.49 -3.35
C ASN A 200 1.78 -26.29 -4.72
N GLU A 201 2.00 -27.20 -5.67
CA GLU A 201 1.38 -27.15 -7.00
C GLU A 201 -0.15 -27.32 -6.93
N SER A 202 -0.64 -28.17 -6.03
CA SER A 202 -2.09 -28.34 -5.78
C SER A 202 -2.73 -27.05 -5.23
N LEU A 203 -2.05 -26.35 -4.31
CA LEU A 203 -2.50 -25.05 -3.82
C LEU A 203 -2.49 -23.98 -4.92
N MET A 204 -1.47 -23.96 -5.79
CA MET A 204 -1.44 -23.08 -6.95
C MET A 204 -2.60 -23.37 -7.89
N LYS A 205 -2.86 -24.63 -8.20
CA LYS A 205 -3.99 -25.06 -9.03
C LYS A 205 -5.32 -24.58 -8.44
N ALA A 206 -5.53 -24.71 -7.13
CA ALA A 206 -6.73 -24.21 -6.48
C ALA A 206 -6.94 -22.69 -6.67
N ARG A 207 -5.86 -21.89 -6.61
CA ARG A 207 -5.93 -20.44 -6.85
C ARG A 207 -6.16 -20.10 -8.32
N VAL A 208 -5.58 -20.86 -9.25
CA VAL A 208 -5.85 -20.69 -10.68
C VAL A 208 -7.31 -21.06 -11.02
N ILE A 209 -7.86 -22.12 -10.42
CA ILE A 209 -9.30 -22.44 -10.53
C ILE A 209 -10.14 -21.29 -9.98
N GLN A 210 -9.79 -20.74 -8.82
CA GLN A 210 -10.48 -19.59 -8.24
C GLN A 210 -10.48 -18.40 -9.21
N LEU A 211 -9.34 -18.07 -9.84
CA LEU A 211 -9.27 -17.03 -10.87
C LEU A 211 -10.18 -17.36 -12.06
N TRP A 212 -10.13 -18.61 -12.57
CA TRP A 212 -10.95 -19.07 -13.69
C TRP A 212 -12.45 -19.04 -13.40
N GLN A 213 -12.88 -19.27 -12.16
CA GLN A 213 -14.29 -19.23 -11.77
C GLN A 213 -14.74 -17.85 -11.29
N THR A 214 -13.81 -16.93 -11.05
CA THR A 214 -14.11 -15.55 -10.69
C THR A 214 -14.37 -14.72 -11.95
N ARG A 215 -15.46 -13.93 -11.90
CA ARG A 215 -15.80 -12.98 -12.96
C ARG A 215 -14.73 -11.89 -13.06
N LEU A 216 -14.05 -11.83 -14.21
CA LEU A 216 -13.02 -10.82 -14.51
C LEU A 216 -13.64 -9.41 -14.57
N LEU A 217 -14.69 -9.25 -15.39
CA LEU A 217 -15.37 -7.98 -15.56
C LEU A 217 -16.49 -7.79 -14.51
N ARG A 218 -16.64 -6.55 -14.04
CA ARG A 218 -17.81 -6.13 -13.25
C ARG A 218 -18.93 -5.74 -14.21
N VAL A 219 -20.16 -6.15 -13.88
CA VAL A 219 -21.35 -5.80 -14.69
C VAL A 219 -21.86 -4.39 -14.34
N THR A 220 -21.53 -3.91 -13.15
CA THR A 220 -21.88 -2.57 -12.65
C THR A 220 -20.65 -1.70 -12.55
N LYS A 221 -20.81 -0.39 -12.80
CA LYS A 221 -19.75 0.61 -12.55
C LYS A 221 -19.30 0.54 -11.09
N LEU A 222 -18.00 0.73 -10.87
CA LEU A 222 -17.43 0.86 -9.53
C LEU A 222 -18.00 2.09 -8.84
N LYS A 223 -18.31 1.94 -7.55
CA LYS A 223 -18.56 3.09 -6.69
C LYS A 223 -17.21 3.61 -6.21
N VAL A 224 -17.12 4.91 -5.93
CA VAL A 224 -15.92 5.55 -5.33
C VAL A 224 -15.48 4.80 -4.06
N VAL A 225 -16.44 4.32 -3.26
CA VAL A 225 -16.18 3.48 -2.08
C VAL A 225 -15.38 2.21 -2.41
N ASP A 226 -15.67 1.54 -3.54
CA ASP A 226 -14.92 0.35 -3.95
C ASP A 226 -13.47 0.68 -4.32
N GLU A 227 -13.24 1.84 -4.94
CA GLU A 227 -11.91 2.32 -5.31
C GLU A 227 -11.10 2.67 -4.06
N ILE A 228 -11.72 3.30 -3.07
CA ILE A 228 -11.13 3.60 -1.75
C ILE A 228 -10.66 2.29 -1.10
N GLU A 229 -11.52 1.28 -0.98
CA GLU A 229 -11.15 0.01 -0.35
C GLU A 229 -10.05 -0.73 -1.14
N ASN A 230 -10.06 -0.62 -2.48
CA ASN A 230 -9.01 -1.23 -3.30
C ASN A 230 -7.65 -0.56 -3.06
N ALA A 231 -7.60 0.79 -3.04
CA ALA A 231 -6.40 1.55 -2.74
C ALA A 231 -5.85 1.21 -1.35
N LEU A 232 -6.73 1.12 -0.35
CA LEU A 232 -6.36 0.76 1.02
C LEU A 232 -5.73 -0.63 1.13
N SER A 233 -6.14 -1.58 0.27
CA SER A 233 -5.60 -2.94 0.28
C SER A 233 -4.08 -3.01 0.04
N TYR A 234 -3.49 -2.02 -0.65
CA TYR A 234 -2.04 -1.95 -0.88
C TYR A 234 -1.27 -1.49 0.37
N TYR A 235 -1.89 -0.70 1.24
CA TYR A 235 -1.27 -0.28 2.50
C TYR A 235 -1.07 -1.46 3.43
N GLU A 236 -2.11 -2.26 3.62
CA GLU A 236 -2.06 -3.48 4.44
C GLU A 236 -1.08 -4.52 3.86
N ALA A 237 -1.11 -4.72 2.54
CA ALA A 237 -0.26 -5.71 1.89
C ALA A 237 1.22 -5.30 1.78
N THR A 238 1.54 -4.00 1.80
CA THR A 238 2.88 -3.52 1.45
C THR A 238 3.32 -2.30 2.26
N PHE A 239 2.67 -1.15 2.10
CA PHE A 239 3.25 0.13 2.54
C PHE A 239 3.46 0.24 4.06
N LEU A 240 2.50 -0.26 4.86
CA LEU A 240 2.61 -0.23 6.33
C LEU A 240 3.84 -0.98 6.85
N ARG A 241 4.33 -1.97 6.10
CA ARG A 241 5.49 -2.77 6.48
C ARG A 241 6.77 -2.29 5.82
N GLU A 242 6.73 -1.97 4.54
CA GLU A 242 7.95 -1.70 3.76
C GLU A 242 8.45 -0.26 3.91
N ILE A 243 7.58 0.74 4.12
CA ILE A 243 8.03 2.14 4.32
C ILE A 243 8.84 2.27 5.62
N PRO A 244 8.38 1.78 6.79
CA PRO A 244 9.20 1.81 8.01
C PRO A 244 10.54 1.09 7.87
N LYS A 245 10.57 -0.03 7.16
CA LYS A 245 11.82 -0.76 6.86
C LYS A 245 12.78 0.07 6.00
N LEU A 246 12.26 0.78 4.99
CA LEU A 246 13.07 1.65 4.14
C LEU A 246 13.75 2.76 4.95
N TYR A 247 13.01 3.38 5.87
CA TYR A 247 13.57 4.37 6.80
C TYR A 247 14.65 3.77 7.70
N ALA A 248 14.38 2.63 8.34
CA ALA A 248 15.36 1.96 9.19
C ALA A 248 16.64 1.63 8.41
N GLN A 249 16.50 1.10 7.20
CA GLN A 249 17.60 0.81 6.28
C GLN A 249 18.43 2.05 5.90
N LEU A 250 17.78 3.21 5.75
CA LEU A 250 18.45 4.46 5.42
C LEU A 250 19.17 5.04 6.64
N GLU A 251 18.53 5.04 7.82
CA GLU A 251 19.14 5.47 9.08
C GLU A 251 20.41 4.67 9.41
N ASP A 252 20.34 3.34 9.27
CA ASP A 252 21.47 2.46 9.55
C ASP A 252 22.64 2.78 8.59
N ARG A 253 22.36 3.03 7.31
CA ARG A 253 23.38 3.43 6.30
C ARG A 253 23.96 4.82 6.55
N LEU A 254 23.21 5.71 7.20
CA LEU A 254 23.66 7.04 7.59
C LEU A 254 24.36 7.04 8.96
N GLY A 255 24.59 5.88 9.58
CA GLY A 255 25.26 5.77 10.88
C GLY A 255 24.36 6.21 12.03
N ASN A 256 23.08 5.85 11.97
CA ASN A 256 22.03 6.19 12.94
C ASN A 256 21.80 7.70 13.11
N GLN A 257 22.12 8.50 12.09
CA GLN A 257 21.67 9.89 12.04
C GLN A 257 20.13 9.93 11.93
N PRO A 258 19.46 10.90 12.58
CA PRO A 258 18.02 11.00 12.50
C PRO A 258 17.60 11.30 11.05
N VAL A 259 16.62 10.55 10.55
CA VAL A 259 16.01 10.79 9.24
C VAL A 259 14.58 11.26 9.47
N ALA A 260 14.29 12.49 9.03
CA ALA A 260 12.93 13.05 9.08
C ALA A 260 12.01 12.29 8.11
N SER A 261 10.70 12.31 8.36
CA SER A 261 9.69 11.67 7.51
C SER A 261 9.48 12.43 6.18
N PHE A 262 10.46 12.38 5.28
CA PHE A 262 10.43 13.03 3.97
C PHE A 262 9.56 12.28 2.95
N LEU A 263 9.62 10.95 2.95
CA LEU A 263 8.73 10.06 2.19
C LEU A 263 7.42 9.89 2.95
N LYS A 264 6.35 10.47 2.43
CA LYS A 264 4.97 10.31 2.90
C LYS A 264 4.11 9.75 1.76
N MET A 265 2.92 9.26 2.07
CA MET A 265 1.99 8.77 1.04
C MET A 265 0.90 9.80 0.79
N GLY A 266 0.50 9.93 -0.47
CA GLY A 266 -0.68 10.68 -0.88
C GLY A 266 -1.72 9.80 -1.57
N GLN A 267 -2.94 10.28 -1.66
CA GLN A 267 -3.99 9.65 -2.46
C GLN A 267 -4.96 10.68 -3.07
N TRP A 268 -5.44 10.36 -4.27
CA TRP A 268 -6.53 11.10 -4.94
C TRP A 268 -7.88 10.42 -4.76
N THR A 269 -7.89 9.12 -4.47
CA THR A 269 -9.12 8.35 -4.36
C THR A 269 -9.99 8.89 -3.21
N GLY A 270 -11.15 9.43 -3.55
CA GLY A 270 -12.07 10.09 -2.61
C GLY A 270 -11.87 11.62 -2.45
N GLY A 271 -10.84 12.20 -3.07
CA GLY A 271 -10.57 13.65 -3.07
C GLY A 271 -10.56 14.30 -4.45
N ASP A 272 -10.24 13.55 -5.51
CA ASP A 272 -10.26 14.03 -6.90
C ASP A 272 -11.68 14.00 -7.47
N ARG A 273 -12.22 15.18 -7.78
CA ARG A 273 -13.60 15.38 -8.27
C ARG A 273 -13.63 15.86 -9.71
N ASP A 274 -12.47 16.10 -10.32
CA ASP A 274 -12.33 16.60 -11.68
C ASP A 274 -12.95 15.61 -12.67
N GLY A 275 -14.05 16.01 -13.31
CA GLY A 275 -14.81 15.16 -14.22
C GLY A 275 -15.55 13.98 -13.57
N ASN A 276 -15.58 13.87 -12.24
CA ASN A 276 -16.24 12.77 -11.52
C ASN A 276 -17.28 13.25 -10.49
N PRO A 277 -18.57 13.37 -10.88
CA PRO A 277 -19.63 13.85 -9.98
C PRO A 277 -19.96 12.88 -8.84
N ASN A 278 -19.43 11.65 -8.85
CA ASN A 278 -19.67 10.67 -7.80
C ASN A 278 -18.77 10.86 -6.59
N VAL A 279 -17.75 11.73 -6.67
CA VAL A 279 -16.88 12.07 -5.55
C VAL A 279 -17.49 13.27 -4.84
N THR A 280 -18.10 13.00 -3.70
CA THR A 280 -18.86 13.95 -2.88
C THR A 280 -18.22 14.14 -1.50
N ALA A 281 -18.80 15.04 -0.70
CA ALA A 281 -18.38 15.24 0.68
C ALA A 281 -18.49 13.95 1.50
N GLU A 282 -19.53 13.15 1.28
CA GLU A 282 -19.72 11.87 1.94
C GLU A 282 -18.62 10.87 1.57
N THR A 283 -18.18 10.83 0.31
CA THR A 283 -17.10 9.93 -0.10
C THR A 283 -15.74 10.38 0.43
N LEU A 284 -15.51 11.70 0.56
CA LEU A 284 -14.30 12.26 1.17
C LEU A 284 -14.20 11.92 2.66
N ASP A 285 -15.28 12.13 3.41
CA ASP A 285 -15.37 11.74 4.83
C ASP A 285 -15.21 10.22 5.00
N TYR A 286 -15.82 9.42 4.12
CA TYR A 286 -15.63 7.98 4.10
C TYR A 286 -14.17 7.59 3.86
N ALA A 287 -13.49 8.18 2.86
CA ALA A 287 -12.09 7.91 2.55
C ALA A 287 -11.20 8.11 3.79
N LEU A 288 -11.28 9.28 4.42
CA LEU A 288 -10.45 9.60 5.59
C LEU A 288 -10.81 8.75 6.81
N ARG A 289 -12.09 8.45 7.05
CA ARG A 289 -12.50 7.54 8.14
C ARG A 289 -11.93 6.13 7.94
N ARG A 290 -11.96 5.60 6.72
CA ARG A 290 -11.44 4.26 6.43
C ARG A 290 -9.92 4.20 6.51
N GLN A 291 -9.23 5.25 6.06
CA GLN A 291 -7.78 5.40 6.27
C GLN A 291 -7.41 5.38 7.75
N ALA A 292 -8.09 6.19 8.56
CA ALA A 292 -7.89 6.25 10.00
C ALA A 292 -8.19 4.91 10.69
N ASP A 293 -9.27 4.23 10.26
CA ASP A 293 -9.64 2.91 10.80
C ASP A 293 -8.54 1.87 10.52
N MET A 294 -8.01 1.84 9.30
CA MET A 294 -6.93 0.93 8.92
C MET A 294 -5.66 1.17 9.76
N ILE A 295 -5.18 2.41 9.84
CA ILE A 295 -3.91 2.69 10.53
C ILE A 295 -4.03 2.47 12.05
N LEU A 296 -5.17 2.85 12.66
CA LEU A 296 -5.39 2.63 14.09
C LEU A 296 -5.52 1.15 14.43
N ARG A 297 -6.13 0.33 13.57
CA ARG A 297 -6.16 -1.14 13.74
C ARG A 297 -4.77 -1.75 13.63
N HIS A 298 -3.93 -1.24 12.73
CA HIS A 298 -2.53 -1.63 12.65
C HIS A 298 -1.80 -1.30 13.96
N TYR A 299 -1.91 -0.07 14.47
CA TYR A 299 -1.29 0.31 15.75
C TYR A 299 -1.80 -0.49 16.94
N LEU A 300 -3.11 -0.75 17.04
CA LEU A 300 -3.68 -1.61 18.08
C LEU A 300 -3.06 -3.00 18.04
N THR A 301 -2.86 -3.57 16.85
CA THR A 301 -2.25 -4.89 16.67
C THR A 301 -0.79 -4.88 17.11
N GLU A 302 -0.01 -3.89 16.70
CA GLU A 302 1.41 -3.76 17.06
C GLU A 302 1.60 -3.51 18.56
N VAL A 303 0.80 -2.64 19.18
CA VAL A 303 0.82 -2.39 20.63
C VAL A 303 0.44 -3.64 21.41
N HIS A 304 -0.53 -4.42 20.93
CA HIS A 304 -0.89 -5.69 21.55
C HIS A 304 0.28 -6.68 21.55
N TYR A 305 0.97 -6.84 20.41
CA TYR A 305 2.13 -7.72 20.34
C TYR A 305 3.30 -7.21 21.17
N LEU A 306 3.57 -5.89 21.19
CA LEU A 306 4.55 -5.30 22.12
C LEU A 306 4.25 -5.66 23.58
N GLY A 307 2.97 -5.63 23.98
CA GLY A 307 2.57 -5.99 25.35
C GLY A 307 2.85 -7.45 25.71
N THR A 308 2.87 -8.34 24.71
CA THR A 308 3.27 -9.75 24.91
C THR A 308 4.78 -9.91 24.97
N GLU A 309 5.54 -9.15 24.20
CA GLU A 309 6.99 -9.24 24.05
C GLU A 309 7.77 -8.54 25.18
N LEU A 310 7.27 -7.40 25.68
CA LEU A 310 7.95 -6.58 26.70
C LEU A 310 7.52 -6.95 28.12
N SER A 311 7.89 -8.15 28.55
CA SER A 311 7.57 -8.73 29.88
C SER A 311 8.64 -8.44 30.95
N LEU A 312 9.36 -7.32 30.85
CA LEU A 312 10.49 -7.05 31.75
C LEU A 312 9.96 -6.72 33.15
N SER A 313 10.53 -7.38 34.16
CA SER A 313 10.14 -7.23 35.56
C SER A 313 10.99 -6.19 36.29
N ALA A 314 10.34 -5.36 37.11
CA ALA A 314 10.93 -4.41 38.04
C ALA A 314 11.70 -5.10 39.19
N LEU A 315 11.58 -6.42 39.33
CA LEU A 315 12.43 -7.21 40.22
C LEU A 315 13.84 -7.46 39.64
N LEU A 316 14.00 -7.29 38.32
CA LEU A 316 15.24 -7.62 37.60
C LEU A 316 15.93 -6.41 36.98
N VAL A 317 15.18 -5.35 36.66
CA VAL A 317 15.66 -4.19 35.92
C VAL A 317 15.07 -2.91 36.50
N ASP A 318 15.87 -1.86 36.55
CA ASP A 318 15.41 -0.54 36.96
C ASP A 318 14.68 0.20 35.84
N PHE A 319 13.62 0.91 36.22
CA PHE A 319 12.79 1.69 35.30
C PHE A 319 12.93 3.18 35.62
N PRO A 320 13.24 4.04 34.62
CA PRO A 320 13.21 5.48 34.81
C PRO A 320 11.84 5.98 35.28
N LYS A 321 11.83 7.09 36.01
CA LYS A 321 10.61 7.70 36.56
C LYS A 321 9.52 7.92 35.50
N SER A 322 9.90 8.38 34.30
CA SER A 322 8.96 8.60 33.19
C SER A 322 8.23 7.32 32.76
N MET A 323 8.90 6.16 32.81
CA MET A 323 8.30 4.88 32.49
C MET A 323 7.37 4.39 33.60
N GLN A 324 7.74 4.61 34.86
CA GLN A 324 6.88 4.32 36.01
C GLN A 324 5.61 5.19 35.99
N GLU A 325 5.74 6.47 35.68
CA GLU A 325 4.62 7.41 35.53
C GLU A 325 3.69 6.98 34.38
N LEU A 326 4.25 6.57 33.23
CA LEU A 326 3.47 6.06 32.10
C LEU A 326 2.70 4.78 32.47
N ALA A 327 3.35 3.84 33.17
CA ALA A 327 2.69 2.63 33.67
C ALA A 327 1.60 2.95 34.71
N GLY A 328 1.83 3.95 35.56
CA GLY A 328 0.88 4.42 36.57
C GLY A 328 -0.39 5.06 36.01
N ARG A 329 -0.36 5.57 34.77
CA ARG A 329 -1.56 6.06 34.05
C ARG A 329 -2.46 4.92 33.58
N SER A 330 -1.97 3.68 33.56
CA SER A 330 -2.75 2.54 33.12
C SER A 330 -3.79 2.14 34.18
N PRO A 331 -5.06 1.91 33.79
CA PRO A 331 -6.08 1.38 34.70
C PRO A 331 -5.89 -0.13 35.00
N ASP A 332 -4.85 -0.77 34.46
CA ASP A 332 -4.55 -2.18 34.73
C ASP A 332 -4.05 -2.37 36.18
N THR A 333 -4.92 -2.98 37.00
CA THR A 333 -4.68 -3.30 38.42
C THR A 333 -4.39 -4.79 38.65
N ASN A 334 -4.10 -5.56 37.61
CA ASN A 334 -3.81 -6.99 37.77
C ASN A 334 -2.51 -7.19 38.58
N GLU A 335 -2.64 -7.84 39.74
CA GLU A 335 -1.52 -8.11 40.67
C GLU A 335 -0.34 -8.82 40.00
N HIS A 336 -0.61 -9.74 39.06
CA HIS A 336 0.43 -10.49 38.32
C HIS A 336 1.22 -9.65 37.31
N ARG A 337 0.84 -8.39 37.09
CA ARG A 337 1.53 -7.47 36.17
C ARG A 337 2.06 -6.23 36.86
N MET A 338 1.92 -6.13 38.18
CA MET A 338 2.32 -4.93 38.93
C MET A 338 3.82 -4.65 38.83
N ASP A 339 4.62 -5.72 38.76
CA ASP A 339 6.07 -5.66 38.55
C ASP A 339 6.45 -5.57 37.07
N GLU A 340 5.52 -5.45 36.12
CA GLU A 340 5.81 -5.35 34.67
C GLU A 340 5.38 -3.99 34.09
N PRO A 341 6.15 -2.90 34.31
CA PRO A 341 5.76 -1.55 33.91
C PRO A 341 5.44 -1.39 32.41
N TYR A 342 6.20 -2.04 31.52
CA TYR A 342 5.94 -1.95 30.07
C TYR A 342 4.59 -2.55 29.70
N ARG A 343 4.25 -3.74 30.21
CA ARG A 343 2.99 -4.42 29.91
C ARG A 343 1.79 -3.63 30.43
N ARG A 344 1.91 -3.05 31.62
CA ARG A 344 0.87 -2.17 32.17
C ARG A 344 0.69 -0.92 31.31
N ALA A 345 1.78 -0.23 30.97
CA ALA A 345 1.74 0.94 30.09
C ALA A 345 1.11 0.63 28.74
N LEU A 346 1.51 -0.46 28.07
CA LEU A 346 1.00 -0.87 26.77
C LEU A 346 -0.48 -1.24 26.80
N THR A 347 -0.97 -1.79 27.91
CA THR A 347 -2.40 -2.03 28.14
C THR A 347 -3.19 -0.72 28.21
N GLY A 348 -2.63 0.29 28.90
CA GLY A 348 -3.19 1.64 28.95
C GLY A 348 -3.19 2.31 27.56
N ILE A 349 -2.05 2.29 26.88
CA ILE A 349 -1.88 2.80 25.51
C ILE A 349 -2.89 2.16 24.55
N TYR A 350 -3.08 0.84 24.63
CA TYR A 350 -4.05 0.12 23.82
C TYR A 350 -5.48 0.64 24.06
N SER A 351 -5.88 0.83 25.33
CA SER A 351 -7.21 1.36 25.66
C SER A 351 -7.42 2.78 25.13
N ARG A 352 -6.40 3.64 25.22
CA ARG A 352 -6.44 4.99 24.64
C ARG A 352 -6.55 4.95 23.11
N LEU A 353 -5.79 4.09 22.43
CA LEU A 353 -5.92 3.87 20.99
C LEU A 353 -7.30 3.35 20.60
N ALA A 354 -7.90 2.45 21.39
CA ALA A 354 -9.24 1.93 21.15
C ALA A 354 -10.30 3.05 21.24
N ALA A 355 -10.19 3.92 22.25
CA ALA A 355 -11.04 5.11 22.35
C ALA A 355 -10.83 6.10 21.19
N THR A 356 -9.57 6.22 20.73
CA THR A 356 -9.21 7.06 19.57
C THR A 356 -9.86 6.52 18.29
N LEU A 357 -9.80 5.21 18.06
CA LEU A 357 -10.50 4.53 16.96
C LEU A 357 -11.99 4.81 17.00
N LYS A 358 -12.64 4.62 18.16
CA LYS A 358 -14.06 4.87 18.32
C LYS A 358 -14.44 6.31 17.99
N THR A 359 -13.65 7.27 18.47
CA THR A 359 -13.89 8.71 18.27
C THR A 359 -13.68 9.13 16.81
N LEU A 360 -12.59 8.68 16.19
CA LEU A 360 -12.20 9.10 14.84
C LEU A 360 -12.94 8.35 13.74
N THR A 361 -13.45 7.15 13.98
CA THR A 361 -14.02 6.31 12.92
C THR A 361 -15.37 5.70 13.26
N GLY A 362 -15.75 5.65 14.55
CA GLY A 362 -16.90 4.90 15.03
C GLY A 362 -16.62 3.40 15.20
N GLY A 363 -15.43 2.92 14.81
CA GLY A 363 -15.04 1.52 14.89
C GLY A 363 -14.74 1.06 16.31
N ASP A 364 -15.00 -0.21 16.58
CA ASP A 364 -14.68 -0.85 17.86
C ASP A 364 -13.40 -1.67 17.76
N ALA A 365 -12.57 -1.60 18.81
CA ALA A 365 -11.38 -2.41 18.94
C ALA A 365 -11.75 -3.86 19.20
N ALA A 366 -10.91 -4.79 18.74
CA ALA A 366 -11.17 -6.22 18.92
C ALA A 366 -11.02 -6.69 20.37
N ARG A 367 -10.30 -5.94 21.21
CA ARG A 367 -9.94 -6.34 22.58
C ARG A 367 -10.27 -5.21 23.55
N HIS A 368 -10.68 -5.57 24.77
CA HIS A 368 -10.98 -4.63 25.85
C HIS A 368 -10.44 -5.21 27.16
N ALA A 369 -9.12 -5.14 27.35
CA ALA A 369 -8.47 -5.68 28.54
C ALA A 369 -8.75 -4.86 29.81
N VAL A 370 -9.07 -3.58 29.64
CA VAL A 370 -9.38 -2.62 30.69
C VAL A 370 -10.52 -1.71 30.22
N THR A 371 -11.08 -0.93 31.14
CA THR A 371 -12.12 0.04 30.82
C THR A 371 -11.65 1.07 29.79
N PRO A 372 -12.56 1.62 28.97
CA PRO A 372 -12.24 2.69 28.03
C PRO A 372 -11.54 3.87 28.72
N GLN A 373 -10.51 4.40 28.06
CA GLN A 373 -9.74 5.55 28.51
C GLN A 373 -10.01 6.77 27.61
N ASN A 374 -9.44 7.93 27.97
CA ASN A 374 -9.51 9.10 27.11
C ASN A 374 -8.73 8.86 25.80
N PRO A 375 -9.30 9.23 24.64
CA PRO A 375 -8.61 9.11 23.36
C PRO A 375 -7.35 9.97 23.32
N TYR A 376 -6.42 9.62 22.45
CA TYR A 376 -5.31 10.52 22.09
C TYR A 376 -5.86 11.72 21.34
N THR A 377 -5.35 12.90 21.69
CA THR A 377 -5.68 14.15 20.99
C THR A 377 -4.99 14.27 19.64
N SER A 378 -3.84 13.61 19.49
CA SER A 378 -3.04 13.59 18.27
C SER A 378 -2.14 12.35 18.18
N ALA A 379 -1.67 12.04 16.97
CA ALA A 379 -0.67 10.99 16.78
C ALA A 379 0.67 11.31 17.47
N HIS A 380 0.98 12.60 17.67
CA HIS A 380 2.18 13.02 18.38
C HIS A 380 2.15 12.60 19.84
N GLU A 381 1.01 12.72 20.51
CA GLU A 381 0.85 12.28 21.90
C GLU A 381 1.09 10.77 22.04
N PHE A 382 0.57 9.97 21.09
CA PHE A 382 0.84 8.53 21.04
C PHE A 382 2.32 8.23 20.78
N LEU A 383 2.95 8.97 19.87
CA LEU A 383 4.38 8.84 19.57
C LEU A 383 5.25 9.09 20.81
N GLU A 384 4.93 10.11 21.61
CA GLU A 384 5.69 10.42 22.83
C GLU A 384 5.59 9.30 23.88
N ASP A 385 4.41 8.67 24.05
CA ASP A 385 4.27 7.50 24.91
C ASP A 385 5.17 6.33 24.44
N LEU A 386 5.28 6.10 23.12
CA LEU A 386 6.19 5.08 22.56
C LEU A 386 7.68 5.44 22.76
N LYS A 387 8.04 6.72 22.63
CA LYS A 387 9.42 7.18 22.86
C LYS A 387 9.85 7.07 24.32
N ILE A 388 8.93 7.21 25.27
CA ILE A 388 9.22 6.94 26.69
C ILE A 388 9.64 5.47 26.87
N ILE A 389 8.92 4.54 26.23
CA ILE A 389 9.27 3.11 26.24
C ILE A 389 10.63 2.89 25.59
N GLU A 390 10.88 3.49 24.43
CA GLU A 390 12.17 3.38 23.74
C GLU A 390 13.33 3.89 24.59
N HIS A 391 13.20 5.08 25.17
CA HIS A 391 14.22 5.68 26.02
C HIS A 391 14.51 4.81 27.24
N SER A 392 13.48 4.25 27.86
CA SER A 392 13.61 3.34 28.99
C SER A 392 14.33 2.04 28.62
N LEU A 393 14.01 1.43 27.46
CA LEU A 393 14.72 0.23 27.00
C LEU A 393 16.20 0.52 26.71
N ARG A 394 16.51 1.71 26.22
CA ARG A 394 17.91 2.16 25.99
C ARG A 394 18.68 2.36 27.29
N SER A 395 18.03 2.81 28.37
CA SER A 395 18.72 3.13 29.63
C SER A 395 19.30 1.92 30.35
N HIS A 396 18.81 0.70 30.08
CA HIS A 396 19.28 -0.55 30.70
C HIS A 396 19.81 -1.56 29.66
N SER A 397 20.31 -1.07 28.53
CA SER A 397 20.96 -1.87 27.48
C SER A 397 20.06 -2.90 26.77
N ALA A 398 18.72 -2.76 26.83
CA ALA A 398 17.77 -3.62 26.13
C ALA A 398 17.48 -3.17 24.68
N GLN A 399 18.44 -2.52 24.01
CA GLN A 399 18.24 -1.95 22.68
C GLN A 399 17.87 -2.98 21.61
N ALA A 400 18.25 -4.25 21.79
CA ALA A 400 17.86 -5.32 20.88
C ALA A 400 16.32 -5.49 20.78
N LEU A 401 15.58 -5.21 21.87
CA LEU A 401 14.12 -5.30 21.91
C LEU A 401 13.45 -4.14 21.15
N VAL A 402 14.09 -2.96 21.13
CA VAL A 402 13.58 -1.78 20.41
C VAL A 402 13.54 -2.04 18.91
N ASN A 403 14.58 -2.66 18.36
CA ASN A 403 14.76 -2.79 16.92
C ASN A 403 13.73 -3.72 16.24
N GLN A 404 13.12 -4.65 16.98
CA GLN A 404 12.25 -5.66 16.39
C GLN A 404 10.87 -5.10 16.01
N ARG A 405 10.18 -4.45 16.95
CA ARG A 405 8.80 -4.00 16.78
C ARG A 405 8.58 -2.53 17.15
N LEU A 406 9.21 -2.06 18.22
CA LEU A 406 9.00 -0.69 18.71
C LEU A 406 9.51 0.37 17.71
N ARG A 407 10.73 0.22 17.18
CA ARG A 407 11.30 1.16 16.19
C ARG A 407 10.47 1.20 14.89
N PRO A 408 10.07 0.07 14.28
CA PRO A 408 9.12 0.09 13.17
C PRO A 408 7.79 0.77 13.49
N LEU A 409 7.22 0.52 14.68
CA LEU A 409 5.95 1.15 15.09
C LEU A 409 6.10 2.67 15.25
N ILE A 410 7.13 3.13 15.95
CA ILE A 410 7.46 4.56 16.08
C ILE A 410 7.55 5.19 14.70
N ARG A 411 8.29 4.56 13.78
CA ARG A 411 8.44 5.05 12.41
C ARG A 411 7.11 5.06 11.65
N SER A 412 6.26 4.06 11.83
CA SER A 412 4.91 4.05 11.26
C SER A 412 4.06 5.22 11.76
N VAL A 413 4.17 5.60 13.04
CA VAL A 413 3.45 6.77 13.58
C VAL A 413 3.97 8.07 13.00
N GLU A 414 5.30 8.22 12.87
CA GLU A 414 5.93 9.41 12.30
C GLU A 414 5.61 9.63 10.81
N VAL A 415 5.36 8.55 10.06
CA VAL A 415 5.08 8.62 8.62
C VAL A 415 3.59 8.77 8.35
N PHE A 416 2.76 7.94 8.99
CA PHE A 416 1.34 7.80 8.64
C PHE A 416 0.40 8.58 9.57
N GLY A 417 0.83 8.91 10.80
CA GLY A 417 -0.03 9.53 11.81
C GLY A 417 -1.35 8.78 12.02
N PHE A 418 -2.44 9.50 12.30
CA PHE A 418 -3.79 8.91 12.39
C PHE A 418 -4.60 9.02 11.09
N HIS A 419 -4.00 9.53 10.01
CA HIS A 419 -4.69 9.76 8.73
C HIS A 419 -4.23 8.81 7.61
N LEU A 420 -3.22 7.97 7.85
CA LEU A 420 -2.60 7.05 6.89
C LEU A 420 -1.88 7.75 5.74
N ALA A 421 -2.60 8.42 4.85
CA ALA A 421 -2.06 9.16 3.72
C ALA A 421 -2.83 10.46 3.50
N THR A 422 -2.13 11.46 2.97
CA THR A 422 -2.73 12.76 2.66
C THR A 422 -3.71 12.59 1.49
N VAL A 423 -4.95 13.06 1.66
CA VAL A 423 -5.92 13.17 0.57
C VAL A 423 -5.75 14.52 -0.09
N ASP A 424 -5.47 14.52 -1.38
CA ASP A 424 -5.48 15.76 -2.17
C ASP A 424 -6.90 16.02 -2.67
N LEU A 425 -7.34 17.26 -2.53
CA LEU A 425 -8.56 17.73 -3.17
C LEU A 425 -8.21 18.22 -4.56
N ARG A 426 -9.09 17.96 -5.53
CA ARG A 426 -8.92 18.47 -6.90
C ARG A 426 -10.28 18.75 -7.52
N GLN A 427 -10.36 19.88 -8.23
CA GLN A 427 -11.54 20.29 -9.01
C GLN A 427 -11.13 21.22 -10.15
N SER A 428 -11.89 21.24 -11.24
CA SER A 428 -11.64 22.11 -12.37
C SER A 428 -12.03 23.57 -12.08
N SER A 429 -11.27 24.52 -12.63
CA SER A 429 -11.41 25.94 -12.29
C SER A 429 -12.76 26.54 -12.73
N ASP A 430 -13.35 26.04 -13.82
CA ASP A 430 -14.69 26.43 -14.28
C ASP A 430 -15.76 26.15 -13.20
N LYS A 431 -15.62 25.08 -12.43
CA LYS A 431 -16.53 24.77 -11.33
C LYS A 431 -16.41 25.73 -10.17
N HIS A 432 -15.22 26.27 -9.91
CA HIS A 432 -15.04 27.36 -8.94
C HIS A 432 -15.60 28.67 -9.44
N GLU A 433 -15.42 28.96 -10.73
CA GLU A 433 -15.97 30.16 -11.36
C GLU A 433 -17.50 30.18 -11.32
N GLU A 434 -18.16 29.05 -11.61
CA GLU A 434 -19.62 28.89 -11.47
C GLU A 434 -20.10 29.24 -10.05
N VAL A 435 -19.40 28.75 -9.03
CA VAL A 435 -19.73 29.00 -7.62
C VAL A 435 -19.51 30.46 -7.23
N ILE A 436 -18.37 31.03 -7.61
CA ILE A 436 -18.04 32.43 -7.31
C ILE A 436 -19.05 33.36 -7.99
N HIS A 437 -19.40 33.09 -9.25
CA HIS A 437 -20.41 33.86 -9.97
C HIS A 437 -21.76 33.84 -9.24
N GLU A 438 -22.25 32.66 -8.84
CA GLU A 438 -23.52 32.57 -8.12
C GLU A 438 -23.47 33.27 -6.75
N LEU A 439 -22.36 33.13 -6.01
CA LEU A 439 -22.17 33.82 -4.73
C LEU A 439 -22.22 35.35 -4.88
N LEU A 440 -21.55 35.90 -5.89
CA LEU A 440 -21.51 37.35 -6.14
C LEU A 440 -22.87 37.90 -6.60
N LEU A 441 -23.58 37.14 -7.44
CA LEU A 441 -24.90 37.49 -7.92
C LEU A 441 -25.90 37.53 -6.75
N VAL A 442 -25.91 36.49 -5.90
CA VAL A 442 -26.81 36.42 -4.74
C VAL A 442 -26.46 37.50 -3.69
N ALA A 443 -25.18 37.82 -3.51
CA ALA A 443 -24.75 38.91 -2.64
C ALA A 443 -24.99 40.31 -3.22
N ASN A 444 -25.50 40.40 -4.45
CA ASN A 444 -25.72 41.65 -5.19
C ASN A 444 -24.44 42.50 -5.31
N ILE A 445 -23.29 41.84 -5.52
CA ILE A 445 -21.97 42.47 -5.68
C ILE A 445 -21.59 42.60 -7.16
N GLU A 446 -21.73 41.50 -7.90
CA GLU A 446 -21.44 41.45 -9.34
C GLU A 446 -22.34 40.41 -9.99
N ASN A 447 -23.08 40.83 -11.03
CA ASN A 447 -24.10 40.00 -11.67
C ASN A 447 -23.54 39.13 -12.80
N ASN A 448 -22.40 39.48 -13.39
CA ASN A 448 -21.87 38.84 -14.60
C ASN A 448 -20.40 38.42 -14.47
N TYR A 449 -19.98 38.00 -13.27
CA TYR A 449 -18.59 37.67 -12.94
C TYR A 449 -17.87 36.84 -14.01
N SER A 450 -18.49 35.78 -14.55
CA SER A 450 -17.85 34.89 -15.51
C SER A 450 -17.46 35.56 -16.83
N THR A 451 -18.16 36.64 -17.21
CA THR A 451 -17.90 37.38 -18.46
C THR A 451 -16.86 38.48 -18.32
N LEU A 452 -16.42 38.77 -17.09
CA LEU A 452 -15.41 39.79 -16.82
C LEU A 452 -14.06 39.40 -17.43
N ASN A 453 -13.27 40.41 -17.77
CA ASN A 453 -11.85 40.21 -18.06
C ASN A 453 -11.09 39.82 -16.77
N GLU A 454 -9.91 39.23 -16.92
CA GLU A 454 -9.12 38.71 -15.80
C GLU A 454 -8.75 39.78 -14.77
N LEU A 455 -8.40 41.00 -15.19
CA LEU A 455 -8.05 42.08 -14.26
C LEU A 455 -9.25 42.50 -13.40
N SER A 456 -10.44 42.55 -13.99
CA SER A 456 -11.68 42.82 -13.26
C SER A 456 -12.04 41.69 -12.28
N LYS A 457 -11.87 40.42 -12.69
CA LYS A 457 -12.05 39.26 -11.79
C LYS A 457 -11.12 39.36 -10.59
N GLN A 458 -9.82 39.60 -10.82
CA GLN A 458 -8.82 39.76 -9.76
C GLN A 458 -9.13 40.92 -8.82
N ALA A 459 -9.53 42.09 -9.36
CA ALA A 459 -9.86 43.26 -8.56
C ALA A 459 -10.99 42.98 -7.56
N ILE A 460 -12.06 42.33 -8.01
CA ILE A 460 -13.20 41.93 -7.16
C ILE A 460 -12.74 40.91 -6.11
N LEU A 461 -12.04 39.85 -6.50
CA LEU A 461 -11.58 38.81 -5.57
C LEU A 461 -10.63 39.38 -4.49
N LEU A 462 -9.67 40.22 -4.88
CA LEU A 462 -8.73 40.86 -3.95
C LEU A 462 -9.42 41.84 -3.00
N GLN A 463 -10.47 42.52 -3.45
CA GLN A 463 -11.29 43.35 -2.58
C GLN A 463 -11.99 42.48 -1.54
N LEU A 464 -12.66 41.41 -1.96
CA LEU A 464 -13.42 40.52 -1.07
C LEU A 464 -12.53 39.78 -0.06
N LEU A 465 -11.31 39.40 -0.44
CA LEU A 465 -10.34 38.78 0.48
C LEU A 465 -9.91 39.71 1.64
N LYS A 466 -10.08 41.03 1.49
CA LYS A 466 -9.79 42.02 2.55
C LYS A 466 -10.98 42.25 3.47
N GLU A 467 -12.17 41.79 3.09
CA GLU A 467 -13.38 42.02 3.86
C GLU A 467 -13.57 40.92 4.92
N ALA A 468 -13.90 41.31 6.15
CA ALA A 468 -14.18 40.36 7.23
C ALA A 468 -15.58 39.71 7.10
N ARG A 469 -16.47 40.29 6.30
CA ARG A 469 -17.84 39.79 6.12
C ARG A 469 -17.84 38.51 5.25
N PRO A 470 -18.59 37.47 5.62
CA PRO A 470 -18.77 36.31 4.75
C PRO A 470 -19.46 36.69 3.43
N LEU A 471 -18.98 36.12 2.32
CA LEU A 471 -19.61 36.31 1.01
C LEU A 471 -20.94 35.54 0.87
N ARG A 472 -21.05 34.37 1.52
CA ARG A 472 -22.27 33.55 1.48
C ARG A 472 -23.40 34.22 2.26
N VAL A 473 -24.53 34.45 1.60
CA VAL A 473 -25.76 34.98 2.23
C VAL A 473 -26.52 33.85 2.92
N ILE A 474 -26.70 33.96 4.23
CA ILE A 474 -27.42 32.97 5.03
C ILE A 474 -28.92 33.02 4.70
N GLY A 475 -29.52 31.86 4.42
CA GLY A 475 -30.95 31.73 4.10
C GLY A 475 -31.30 31.92 2.62
N ALA A 476 -30.34 32.28 1.77
CA ALA A 476 -30.54 32.32 0.33
C ALA A 476 -30.56 30.92 -0.30
N ASN A 477 -31.28 30.79 -1.42
CA ASN A 477 -31.31 29.57 -2.22
C ASN A 477 -30.13 29.58 -3.19
N TYR A 478 -29.31 28.53 -3.13
CA TYR A 478 -28.20 28.28 -4.04
C TYR A 478 -28.44 27.00 -4.83
N SER A 479 -27.80 26.88 -5.99
CA SER A 479 -27.80 25.68 -6.81
C SER A 479 -27.23 24.47 -6.06
N SER A 480 -27.63 23.27 -6.48
CA SER A 480 -27.09 22.02 -5.92
C SER A 480 -25.57 21.91 -6.10
N HIS A 481 -25.04 22.45 -7.21
CA HIS A 481 -23.61 22.51 -7.48
C HIS A 481 -22.89 23.37 -6.44
N THR A 482 -23.33 24.62 -6.24
CA THR A 482 -22.75 25.53 -5.24
C THR A 482 -22.82 24.99 -3.83
N LEU A 483 -23.94 24.38 -3.45
CA LEU A 483 -24.07 23.74 -2.14
C LEU A 483 -23.10 22.56 -1.97
N ALA A 484 -22.91 21.74 -3.00
CA ALA A 484 -21.98 20.61 -2.96
C ALA A 484 -20.51 21.05 -2.85
N GLU A 485 -20.11 22.06 -3.63
CA GLU A 485 -18.76 22.64 -3.60
C GLU A 485 -18.43 23.29 -2.25
N LEU A 486 -19.36 24.09 -1.71
CA LEU A 486 -19.20 24.70 -0.39
C LEU A 486 -19.14 23.64 0.72
N LYS A 487 -19.91 22.56 0.59
CA LYS A 487 -19.90 21.44 1.54
C LYS A 487 -18.54 20.74 1.57
N ILE A 488 -17.89 20.56 0.42
CA ILE A 488 -16.53 19.97 0.35
C ILE A 488 -15.52 20.83 1.09
N VAL A 489 -15.50 22.14 0.86
CA VAL A 489 -14.54 23.05 1.51
C VAL A 489 -14.79 23.11 3.02
N ALA A 490 -16.06 23.18 3.44
CA ALA A 490 -16.41 23.17 4.86
C ALA A 490 -15.99 21.85 5.52
N LEU A 491 -16.31 20.71 4.90
CA LEU A 491 -15.93 19.40 5.40
C LEU A 491 -14.40 19.22 5.44
N ALA A 492 -13.66 19.72 4.46
CA ALA A 492 -12.21 19.65 4.44
C ALA A 492 -11.59 20.30 5.69
N LYS A 493 -12.15 21.43 6.15
CA LYS A 493 -11.76 22.06 7.41
C LYS A 493 -12.02 21.14 8.61
N GLU A 494 -13.24 20.60 8.73
CA GLU A 494 -13.62 19.69 9.82
C GLU A 494 -12.73 18.44 9.85
N LEU A 495 -12.40 17.89 8.67
CA LEU A 495 -11.55 16.71 8.53
C LEU A 495 -10.10 17.00 8.92
N ARG A 496 -9.57 18.19 8.63
CA ARG A 496 -8.23 18.61 9.11
C ARG A 496 -8.20 18.82 10.62
N GLU A 497 -9.27 19.33 11.21
CA GLU A 497 -9.40 19.45 12.67
C GLU A 497 -9.50 18.07 13.33
N ARG A 498 -10.22 17.13 12.71
CA ARG A 498 -10.45 15.79 13.25
C ARG A 498 -9.26 14.83 13.08
N PHE A 499 -8.65 14.78 11.90
CA PHE A 499 -7.60 13.81 11.56
C PHE A 499 -6.19 14.41 11.54
N GLY A 500 -6.08 15.72 11.75
CA GLY A 500 -4.84 16.47 11.75
C GLY A 500 -4.60 17.23 10.43
N SER A 501 -3.74 18.25 10.49
CA SER A 501 -3.47 19.17 9.38
C SER A 501 -2.89 18.50 8.13
N ASP A 502 -2.25 17.34 8.30
CA ASP A 502 -1.63 16.55 7.23
C ASP A 502 -2.64 15.65 6.48
N ALA A 503 -3.87 15.49 7.00
CA ALA A 503 -4.91 14.69 6.36
C ALA A 503 -5.31 15.26 4.99
N ILE A 504 -5.33 16.59 4.85
CA ILE A 504 -5.56 17.31 3.60
C ILE A 504 -4.58 18.48 3.57
N ARG A 505 -3.68 18.49 2.58
CA ARG A 505 -2.64 19.53 2.43
C ARG A 505 -2.76 20.31 1.13
N HIS A 506 -3.34 19.71 0.10
CA HIS A 506 -3.40 20.25 -1.25
C HIS A 506 -4.84 20.34 -1.73
N TYR A 507 -5.13 21.40 -2.47
CA TYR A 507 -6.38 21.66 -3.20
C TYR A 507 -6.02 22.03 -4.63
#